data_AF-A0A418WKZ2-F1
#
_entry.id   AF-A0A418WKZ2-F1
#
_cell.length_a   1.000
_cell.length_b   1.000
_cell.length_c   1.000
_cell.angle_alpha   90.00
_cell.angle_beta   90.00
_cell.angle_gamma   90.00
#
_symmetry.space_group_name_H-M   'P 1'
#
loop_
_entity.id
_entity.type
_entity.pdbx_description
1 polymer ?
#
loop_
_entity_poly.entity_id
_entity_poly.type
_entity_poly.pdbx_seq_one_letter_code
_entity_poly.pdbx_strand_id
1 'polypeptide(L)'
;MSPTSRKWCRILFAGPGAVIIAIVIMAGMTLWLPRGVAGIDNLVLPLVLVPLIWAGLFFHACLDPRLGRVAIVALGLFAIHGGLVAHKFLDRPVPSGEVPK
;
A
#
# COMPACT_ATOMS: atom_id res chain seq x y z
N MET A 1 26.34 3.39 0.93
CA MET A 1 25.69 2.94 2.18
C MET A 1 26.64 2.04 2.94
N SER A 2 26.79 2.22 4.25
CA SER A 2 27.55 1.30 5.09
C SER A 2 26.87 -0.08 5.18
N PRO A 3 27.61 -1.16 5.47
CA PRO A 3 27.03 -2.50 5.63
C PRO A 3 25.93 -2.55 6.70
N THR A 4 26.11 -1.81 7.79
CA THR A 4 25.14 -1.69 8.88
C THR A 4 23.85 -0.99 8.43
N SER A 5 23.97 0.12 7.68
CA SER A 5 22.81 0.82 7.11
C SER A 5 22.02 -0.09 6.14
N ARG A 6 22.71 -0.88 5.32
CA ARG A 6 22.06 -1.86 4.43
C ARG A 6 21.25 -2.92 5.19
N LYS A 7 21.77 -3.41 6.33
CA LYS A 7 21.06 -4.39 7.18
C LYS A 7 19.80 -3.79 7.80
N TRP A 8 19.89 -2.58 8.36
CA TRP A 8 18.73 -1.89 8.94
C TRP A 8 17.64 -1.59 7.91
N CYS A 9 18.01 -1.16 6.70
CA CYS A 9 17.03 -0.99 5.62
C CYS A 9 16.32 -2.31 5.29
N ARG A 10 17.03 -3.44 5.25
CA ARG A 10 16.38 -4.75 5.03
C ARG A 10 15.40 -5.10 6.14
N ILE A 11 15.77 -4.89 7.40
CA ILE A 11 14.88 -5.15 8.55
C ILE A 11 13.63 -4.28 8.45
N LEU A 12 13.80 -3.00 8.12
CA LEU A 12 12.67 -2.07 7.94
C LEU A 12 11.74 -2.52 6.82
N PHE A 13 12.27 -2.85 5.64
CA PHE A 13 11.46 -3.31 4.49
C PHE A 13 10.84 -4.69 4.71
N ALA A 14 11.54 -5.60 5.38
CA ALA A 14 11.01 -6.94 5.65
C ALA A 14 9.90 -6.90 6.71
N GLY A 15 10.05 -6.14 7.79
CA GLY A 15 9.07 -6.10 8.87
C GLY A 15 8.00 -5.03 8.67
N PRO A 16 8.10 -3.89 9.38
CA PRO A 16 7.03 -2.88 9.43
C PRO A 16 6.76 -2.22 8.07
N GLY A 17 7.79 -2.05 7.23
CA GLY A 17 7.65 -1.47 5.90
C GLY A 17 6.74 -2.30 4.99
N ALA A 18 6.93 -3.62 4.94
CA ALA A 18 6.06 -4.52 4.17
C ALA A 18 4.60 -4.45 4.63
N VAL A 19 4.36 -4.36 5.95
CA VAL A 19 2.99 -4.25 6.51
C VAL A 19 2.32 -2.96 6.06
N ILE A 20 3.02 -1.83 6.21
CA ILE A 20 2.49 -0.51 5.82
C ILE A 20 2.15 -0.50 4.32
N ILE A 21 3.04 -1.03 3.48
CA ILE A 21 2.83 -1.07 2.03
C ILE A 21 1.64 -1.98 1.67
N ALA A 22 1.50 -3.13 2.32
CA ALA A 22 0.36 -4.03 2.09
C ALA A 22 -0.98 -3.35 2.45
N ILE A 23 -1.02 -2.59 3.55
CA ILE A 23 -2.21 -1.83 3.95
C ILE A 23 -2.53 -0.73 2.92
N VAL A 24 -1.53 0.00 2.45
CA VAL A 24 -1.71 1.04 1.42
C VAL A 24 -2.21 0.45 0.10
N ILE A 25 -1.70 -0.72 -0.29
CA ILE A 25 -2.21 -1.44 -1.47
C ILE A 25 -3.69 -1.79 -1.26
N MET A 26 -4.05 -2.40 -0.13
CA MET A 26 -5.43 -2.72 0.21
C MET A 26 -6.34 -1.48 0.15
N ALA A 27 -5.90 -0.34 0.68
CA ALA A 27 -6.66 0.90 0.61
C ALA A 27 -6.86 1.36 -0.85
N GLY A 28 -5.81 1.33 -1.67
CA GLY A 28 -5.89 1.68 -3.09
C GLY A 28 -6.78 0.74 -3.91
N MET A 29 -6.86 -0.54 -3.53
CA MET A 29 -7.72 -1.53 -4.18
C MET A 29 -9.20 -1.15 -4.17
N THR A 30 -9.67 -0.45 -3.12
CA THR A 30 -11.08 0.01 -3.03
C THR A 30 -11.50 0.91 -4.19
N LEU A 31 -10.54 1.51 -4.91
CA LEU A 31 -10.82 2.48 -5.97
C LEU A 31 -10.96 1.84 -7.36
N TRP A 32 -10.36 0.68 -7.59
CA TRP A 32 -10.36 0.01 -8.91
C TRP A 32 -10.97 -1.39 -8.88
N LEU A 33 -11.17 -1.98 -7.70
CA LEU A 33 -11.83 -3.27 -7.57
C LEU A 33 -13.35 -3.10 -7.78
N PRO A 34 -13.99 -3.95 -8.62
CA PRO A 34 -15.43 -3.85 -8.83
C PRO A 34 -16.18 -4.06 -7.53
N ARG A 35 -17.31 -3.36 -7.37
CA ARG A 35 -18.20 -3.54 -6.22
C ARG A 35 -18.82 -4.94 -6.26
N GLY A 36 -19.07 -5.50 -5.08
CA GLY A 36 -19.79 -6.75 -4.90
C GLY A 36 -21.27 -6.60 -5.24
N VAL A 37 -21.96 -7.75 -5.31
CA VAL A 37 -23.38 -7.86 -5.68
C VAL A 37 -24.30 -7.02 -4.79
N ALA A 38 -23.87 -6.73 -3.55
CA ALA A 38 -24.59 -5.90 -2.59
C ALA A 38 -24.29 -4.39 -2.71
N GLY A 39 -23.52 -3.95 -3.72
CA GLY A 39 -23.12 -2.55 -3.88
C GLY A 39 -22.03 -2.07 -2.91
N ILE A 40 -21.47 -2.97 -2.10
CA ILE A 40 -20.34 -2.73 -1.19
C ILE A 40 -19.04 -3.16 -1.88
N ASP A 41 -17.92 -2.53 -1.57
CA ASP A 41 -16.61 -2.93 -2.07
C ASP A 41 -16.29 -4.38 -1.70
N ASN A 42 -15.71 -5.13 -2.64
CA ASN A 42 -15.36 -6.54 -2.43
C ASN A 42 -14.20 -6.69 -1.43
N LEU A 43 -14.50 -6.73 -0.13
CA LEU A 43 -13.51 -6.76 0.97
C LEU A 43 -12.76 -8.11 1.12
N VAL A 44 -13.35 -9.21 0.64
CA VAL A 44 -12.74 -10.55 0.79
C VAL A 44 -11.40 -10.64 0.05
N LEU A 45 -11.33 -10.12 -1.17
CA LEU A 45 -10.11 -10.20 -1.99
C LEU A 45 -8.96 -9.40 -1.35
N PRO A 46 -9.10 -8.11 -0.99
CA PRO A 46 -8.05 -7.39 -0.30
C PRO A 46 -7.67 -8.03 1.04
N LEU A 47 -8.63 -8.56 1.80
CA LEU A 47 -8.35 -9.22 3.08
C LEU A 47 -7.45 -10.45 2.92
N VAL A 48 -7.69 -11.27 1.89
CA VAL A 48 -6.84 -12.43 1.57
C VAL A 48 -5.50 -11.98 0.98
N LEU A 49 -5.48 -10.91 0.20
CA LEU A 49 -4.26 -10.41 -0.42
C LEU A 49 -3.32 -9.72 0.56
N VAL A 50 -3.79 -9.08 1.62
CA VAL A 50 -2.93 -8.42 2.62
C VAL A 50 -1.82 -9.34 3.14
N PRO A 51 -2.10 -10.53 3.71
CA PRO A 51 -1.04 -11.41 4.20
C PRO A 51 -0.15 -11.94 3.06
N LEU A 52 -0.69 -12.15 1.86
CA LEU A 52 0.07 -12.61 0.69
C LEU A 52 1.04 -11.54 0.17
N ILE A 53 0.59 -10.30 0.06
CA ILE A 53 1.40 -9.14 -0.33
C ILE A 53 2.46 -8.89 0.72
N TRP A 54 2.08 -8.90 2.00
CA TRP A 54 3.04 -8.75 3.10
C TRP A 54 4.12 -9.84 3.04
N ALA A 55 3.73 -11.11 2.95
CA ALA A 55 4.67 -12.22 2.87
C ALA A 55 5.56 -12.12 1.63
N GLY A 56 4.99 -11.77 0.47
CA GLY A 56 5.73 -11.54 -0.76
C GLY A 56 6.78 -10.43 -0.62
N LEU A 57 6.42 -9.30 -0.02
CA LEU A 57 7.34 -8.19 0.25
C LEU A 57 8.40 -8.56 1.29
N PHE A 58 8.01 -9.27 2.35
CA PHE A 58 8.93 -9.80 3.37
C PHE A 58 9.98 -10.71 2.73
N PHE A 59 9.54 -11.72 1.97
CA PHE A 59 10.44 -12.66 1.31
C PHE A 59 11.30 -11.96 0.25
N HIS A 60 10.75 -11.00 -0.50
CA HIS A 60 11.51 -10.20 -1.45
C HIS A 60 12.64 -9.40 -0.76
N ALA A 61 12.35 -8.77 0.40
CA ALA A 61 13.35 -8.05 1.18
C ALA A 61 14.44 -8.96 1.79
N CYS A 62 14.08 -10.20 2.14
CA CYS A 62 14.99 -11.19 2.70
C CYS A 62 15.86 -11.87 1.62
N LEU A 63 15.28 -12.24 0.48
CA LEU A 63 15.91 -13.10 -0.52
C LEU A 63 16.59 -12.32 -1.66
N ASP A 64 16.16 -11.10 -1.99
CA ASP A 64 16.80 -10.35 -3.08
C ASP A 64 18.21 -9.88 -2.65
N PRO A 65 19.28 -10.18 -3.41
CA PRO A 65 20.64 -9.71 -3.11
C PRO A 65 20.79 -8.19 -3.22
N ARG A 66 19.97 -7.54 -4.05
CA ARG A 66 20.08 -6.13 -4.42
C ARG A 66 19.02 -5.29 -3.69
N LEU A 67 19.43 -4.65 -2.60
CA LEU A 67 18.54 -3.77 -1.82
C LEU A 67 17.85 -2.67 -2.66
N GLY A 68 18.50 -2.18 -3.71
CA GLY A 68 17.89 -1.19 -4.62
C GLY A 68 16.63 -1.71 -5.31
N ARG A 69 16.57 -3.00 -5.70
CA ARG A 69 15.38 -3.61 -6.30
C ARG A 69 14.24 -3.72 -5.29
N VAL A 70 14.57 -4.14 -4.07
CA VAL A 70 13.63 -4.16 -2.94
C VAL A 70 13.01 -2.79 -2.73
N ALA A 71 13.83 -1.74 -2.66
CA ALA A 71 13.36 -0.37 -2.47
C ALA A 71 12.50 0.11 -3.64
N ILE A 72 12.91 -0.12 -4.90
CA ILE A 72 12.14 0.29 -6.08
C ILE A 72 10.75 -0.37 -6.11
N VAL A 73 10.68 -1.69 -5.87
CA VAL A 73 9.40 -2.41 -5.86
C VAL A 73 8.51 -1.93 -4.71
N ALA A 74 9.06 -1.87 -3.50
CA ALA A 74 8.34 -1.46 -2.30
C ALA A 74 7.79 -0.03 -2.41
N LEU A 75 8.66 0.92 -2.75
CA LEU A 75 8.30 2.33 -2.88
C LEU A 75 7.43 2.59 -4.11
N GLY A 76 7.63 1.86 -5.21
CA GLY A 76 6.78 1.94 -6.39
C GLY A 76 5.34 1.52 -6.10
N LEU A 77 5.17 0.37 -5.43
CA LEU A 77 3.85 -0.09 -5.00
C LEU A 77 3.17 0.90 -4.04
N PHE A 78 3.93 1.42 -3.07
CA PHE A 78 3.46 2.44 -2.15
C PHE A 78 3.04 3.73 -2.87
N ALA A 79 3.86 4.24 -3.78
CA ALA A 79 3.59 5.49 -4.49
C ALA A 79 2.37 5.37 -5.41
N ILE A 80 2.22 4.24 -6.12
CA ILE A 80 1.07 4.01 -7.00
C ILE A 80 -0.22 3.95 -6.18
N HIS A 81 -0.29 3.09 -5.16
CA HIS A 81 -1.52 2.90 -4.40
C HIS A 81 -1.81 4.07 -3.46
N GLY A 82 -0.78 4.62 -2.81
CA GLY A 82 -0.89 5.83 -1.99
C GLY A 82 -1.28 7.05 -2.82
N GLY A 83 -0.76 7.19 -4.04
CA GLY A 83 -1.16 8.24 -4.98
C GLY A 83 -2.63 8.14 -5.37
N LEU A 84 -3.13 6.95 -5.68
CA LEU A 84 -4.56 6.72 -5.95
C LEU A 84 -5.44 7.14 -4.77
N VAL A 85 -5.04 6.74 -3.55
CA VAL A 85 -5.75 7.12 -2.32
C VAL A 85 -5.73 8.63 -2.14
N ALA A 86 -4.57 9.27 -2.23
CA ALA A 86 -4.43 10.71 -2.07
C ALA A 86 -5.26 11.49 -3.09
N HIS A 87 -5.23 11.10 -4.36
CA HIS A 87 -6.02 11.70 -5.44
C HIS A 87 -7.52 11.67 -5.10
N LYS A 88 -8.02 10.53 -4.59
CA LYS A 88 -9.43 10.39 -4.20
C LYS A 88 -9.85 11.38 -3.10
N PHE A 89 -8.96 11.71 -2.17
CA PHE A 89 -9.24 12.66 -1.09
C PHE A 89 -9.07 14.12 -1.51
N LEU A 90 -8.13 14.41 -2.41
CA LEU A 90 -7.91 15.76 -2.94
C LEU A 90 -9.03 16.21 -3.88
N ASP A 91 -9.65 15.28 -4.63
CA ASP A 91 -10.76 15.57 -5.54
C ASP A 91 -12.11 15.80 -4.85
N ARG A 92 -12.21 15.61 -3.52
CA ARG A 92 -13.47 15.85 -2.81
C ARG A 92 -13.71 17.36 -2.67
N PRO A 93 -14.78 17.92 -3.26
CA PRO A 93 -15.16 19.31 -2.99
C PRO A 93 -15.45 19.46 -1.50
N VAL A 94 -14.92 20.52 -0.87
CA VAL A 94 -15.31 20.90 0.49
C VAL A 94 -16.84 21.05 0.51
N PRO A 95 -17.58 20.41 1.42
CA PRO A 95 -19.02 20.62 1.52
C PRO A 95 -19.25 22.11 1.79
N SER A 96 -19.82 22.82 0.81
CA SER A 96 -20.36 24.16 1.04
C SER A 96 -21.48 23.99 2.06
N GLY A 97 -21.17 24.35 3.32
CA GLY A 97 -22.13 24.30 4.41
C GLY A 97 -23.42 24.96 3.98
N GLU A 98 -24.53 24.25 4.10
CA GLU A 98 -25.85 24.82 3.90
C GLU A 98 -25.99 26.02 4.83
N VAL A 99 -26.14 27.20 4.25
CA VAL A 99 -26.59 28.39 4.98
C VAL A 99 -28.04 28.12 5.35
N PRO A 100 -28.40 28.00 6.65
CA PRO A 100 -29.78 27.81 7.03
C PRO A 100 -30.58 29.05 6.64
N LYS A 101 -31.71 28.84 5.95
CA LYS A 101 -32.72 29.88 5.68
C LYS A 101 -33.55 30.15 6.93
#